data_AF-A0A3C0R5T3-F1
#
_entry.id   AF-A0A3C0R5T3-F1
#
_cell.length_a   1.000
_cell.length_b   1.000
_cell.length_c   1.000
_cell.angle_alpha   90.00
_cell.angle_beta   90.00
_cell.angle_gamma   90.00
#
_symmetry.space_group_name_H-M   'P 1'
#
loop_
_entity.id
_entity.type
_entity.pdbx_description
1 polymer ?
#
loop_
_entity_poly.entity_id
_entity_poly.type
_entity_poly.pdbx_seq_one_letter_code
_entity_poly.pdbx_strand_id
1 'polypeptide(L)' 'MSVSADGNYSIEFVECLASCGTAPVCMIGEELHENVQPDLAVEILKQTSNIKH' A
#
# COMPACT_ATOMS: atom_id res chain seq x y z
N MET A 1 -10.72 -1.64 8.61
CA MET A 1 -9.97 -2.63 7.82
C MET A 1 -10.93 -3.42 6.95
N SER A 2 -10.65 -3.57 5.65
CA SER A 2 -11.41 -4.42 4.72
C SER A 2 -10.49 -5.46 4.11
N VAL A 3 -10.97 -6.68 3.91
CA VAL A 3 -10.19 -7.79 3.35
C VAL A 3 -10.82 -8.20 2.01
N SER A 4 -9.99 -8.53 1.02
CA SER A 4 -10.45 -9.05 -0.27
C SER A 4 -11.13 -10.42 -0.12
N ALA A 5 -12.01 -10.79 -1.07
CA ALA A 5 -12.75 -12.05 -1.01
C ALA A 5 -11.84 -13.30 -1.06
N ASP A 6 -10.67 -13.19 -1.68
CA ASP A 6 -9.67 -14.24 -1.77
C ASP A 6 -8.70 -14.27 -0.56
N GLY A 7 -8.82 -13.30 0.35
CA GLY A 7 -7.99 -13.18 1.55
C GLY A 7 -6.54 -12.76 1.31
N ASN A 8 -6.17 -12.43 0.07
CA ASN A 8 -4.77 -12.08 -0.27
C ASN A 8 -4.40 -10.65 0.10
N TYR A 9 -5.38 -9.75 0.27
CA TYR A 9 -5.14 -8.34 0.52
C TYR A 9 -6.04 -7.80 1.63
N SER A 10 -5.48 -6.90 2.43
CA SER A 10 -6.23 -6.12 3.42
C SER A 10 -5.85 -4.64 3.32
N ILE A 11 -6.85 -3.77 3.43
CA ILE A 11 -6.66 -2.32 3.46
C ILE A 11 -7.08 -1.80 4.82
N GLU A 12 -6.23 -0.97 5.40
CA GLU A 12 -6.50 -0.23 6.62
C GLU A 12 -6.18 1.25 6.42
N PHE A 13 -7.02 2.11 6.97
CA PHE A 13 -6.73 3.52 7.08
C PHE A 13 -5.98 3.74 8.37
N VAL A 14 -4.78 4.29 8.24
CA VAL A 14 -3.92 4.63 9.35
C VAL A 14 -3.86 6.16 9.48
N GLU A 15 -3.45 6.61 10.65
CA GLU A 15 -3.11 8.00 10.90
C GLU A 15 -1.82 8.40 10.14
N CYS A 16 -1.22 9.51 10.51
CA CYS A 16 -0.03 10.05 9.85
C CYS A 16 1.14 9.04 9.73
N LEU A 17 1.67 8.88 8.51
CA LEU A 17 2.89 8.11 8.19
C LEU A 17 4.18 8.95 8.21
N ALA A 18 4.15 10.12 8.86
CA ALA A 18 5.28 11.04 9.00
C ALA A 18 5.93 11.52 7.68
N SER A 19 5.26 11.37 6.52
CA SER A 19 5.76 11.86 5.23
C SER A 19 4.77 12.78 4.50
N CYS A 20 4.26 13.77 5.22
CA CYS A 20 3.30 14.72 4.66
C CYS A 20 3.86 15.56 3.49
N GLY A 21 5.20 15.73 3.41
CA GLY A 21 5.85 16.52 2.37
C GLY A 21 5.83 15.89 0.97
N THR A 22 5.60 14.59 0.89
CA THR A 22 5.55 13.80 -0.35
C THR A 22 4.19 13.12 -0.55
N ALA A 23 3.17 13.60 0.15
CA ALA A 23 1.81 13.12 0.02
C ALA A 23 1.32 13.18 -1.44
N PRO A 24 0.48 12.22 -1.90
CA PRO A 24 -0.13 11.12 -1.13
C PRO A 24 0.85 9.98 -0.79
N VAL A 25 0.67 9.35 0.38
CA VAL A 25 1.54 8.27 0.88
C VAL A 25 0.73 7.04 1.28
N CYS A 26 1.30 5.85 1.07
CA CYS A 26 0.77 4.60 1.61
C CYS A 26 1.90 3.64 2.00
N MET A 27 1.60 2.70 2.89
CA MET A 27 2.54 1.67 3.32
C MET A 27 2.03 0.30 2.88
N ILE A 28 2.92 -0.51 2.30
CA ILE A 28 2.59 -1.83 1.76
C ILE A 28 3.58 -2.82 2.33
N GLY A 29 3.08 -3.72 3.20
CA GLY A 29 3.96 -4.46 4.10
C GLY A 29 4.72 -3.48 4.99
N GLU A 30 6.04 -3.44 4.87
CA GLU A 30 6.93 -2.54 5.62
C GLU A 30 7.51 -1.40 4.75
N GLU A 31 7.14 -1.33 3.48
CA GLU A 31 7.67 -0.33 2.54
C GLU A 31 6.77 0.90 2.45
N LEU A 32 7.38 2.09 2.60
CA LEU A 32 6.71 3.37 2.44
C LEU A 32 6.75 3.80 0.97
N HIS A 33 5.57 4.02 0.39
CA HIS A 33 5.41 4.55 -0.96
C HIS A 33 4.93 6.00 -0.90
N GLU A 34 5.64 6.87 -1.60
CA GLU A 34 5.42 8.32 -1.64
C GLU A 34 4.97 8.77 -3.03
N ASN A 35 4.34 9.95 -3.12
CA ASN A 35 3.77 10.52 -4.36
C ASN A 35 2.82 9.56 -5.09
N VAL A 36 2.05 8.77 -4.34
CA VAL A 36 1.22 7.67 -4.85
C VAL A 36 0.19 8.19 -5.86
N GLN A 37 0.14 7.54 -7.03
CA GLN A 37 -0.84 7.79 -8.08
C GLN A 37 -1.76 6.56 -8.25
N PRO A 38 -2.98 6.73 -8.81
CA PRO A 38 -3.87 5.60 -9.07
C PRO A 38 -3.23 4.45 -9.87
N ASP A 39 -2.34 4.78 -10.81
CA ASP A 39 -1.65 3.79 -11.64
C ASP A 39 -0.71 2.88 -10.84
N LEU A 40 -0.18 3.36 -9.70
CA LEU A 40 0.68 2.56 -8.81
C LEU A 40 -0.04 1.32 -8.27
N ALA A 41 -1.36 1.39 -8.08
CA ALA A 41 -2.15 0.25 -7.62
C ALA A 41 -1.98 -0.98 -8.55
N VAL A 42 -1.88 -0.75 -9.86
CA VAL A 42 -1.67 -1.81 -10.85
C VAL A 42 -0.25 -2.38 -10.76
N GLU A 43 0.73 -1.55 -10.42
CA GLU A 43 2.13 -1.96 -10.26
C GLU A 43 2.33 -2.78 -8.99
N ILE A 44 1.73 -2.36 -7.88
CA ILE A 44 1.75 -3.06 -6.59
C ILE A 44 1.23 -4.49 -6.75
N LEU A 45 0.10 -4.66 -7.46
CA LEU A 45 -0.49 -5.98 -7.72
C LEU A 45 0.41 -6.91 -8.54
N LYS A 46 1.36 -6.36 -9.32
CA LYS A 46 2.35 -7.16 -10.05
C LYS A 46 3.51 -7.59 -9.13
N GLN A 47 3.83 -6.80 -8.10
CA GLN A 47 4.96 -7.04 -7.20
C GLN A 47 4.65 -7.99 -6.03
N THR A 48 3.36 -8.28 -5.76
CA THR A 48 2.90 -9.05 -4.59
C THR A 48 3.47 -10.48 -4.50
N SER A 49 4.10 -11.00 -5.56
CA SER A 49 4.80 -12.30 -5.54
C SER A 49 6.04 -12.33 -4.62
N ASN A 50 6.53 -11.17 -4.15
CA ASN A 50 7.80 -11.05 -3.41
C ASN A 50 7.67 -10.48 -1.99
N ILE A 51 6.45 -10.18 -1.51
CA ILE A 51 6.25 -9.70 -0.14
C ILE A 51 6.31 -10.93 0.78
N LYS A 52 7.52 -11.28 1.21
CA LYS A 52 7.72 -12.33 2.22
C LYS A 52 7.28 -11.79 3.57
N HIS A 53 6.46 -12.58 4.24
CA HIS A 53 5.98 -12.41 5.61
C HIS A 53 7.13 -12.18 6.59
#